data_AF-A0A972WXK8-F1
#
_entry.id   AF-A0A972WXK8-F1
#
_cell.length_a   1.000
_cell.length_b   1.000
_cell.length_c   1.000
_cell.angle_alpha   90.00
_cell.angle_beta   90.00
_cell.angle_gamma   90.00
#
_symmetry.space_group_name_H-M   'P 1'
#
loop_
_entity.id
_entity.type
_entity.pdbx_description
1 polymer ?
#
loop_
_entity_poly.entity_id
_entity_poly.type
_entity_poly.pdbx_seq_one_letter_code
_entity_poly.pdbx_strand_id
1 'polypeptide(L)'
;MRAIRNNGKVVLAALVGGVGLGVIARAWMRWISTEPEFSWSGTIFIIGSFAIFMITQSVVYLLRQKFKGKRTTRIIQFCGVIFSIPIFMAAGGMVLPTVALASLGMWRTSLGKRSRTALVLLSLIIPVIISRDIVSDFGWSIATLGRLVLFAFIYISVVSALRPTITPLRNI
;
A
#
# COMPACT_ATOMS: atom_id res chain seq x y z
N MET A 1 2.32 15.03 28.58
CA MET A 1 1.10 14.23 28.30
C MET A 1 0.45 14.52 26.93
N ARG A 2 0.45 15.76 26.40
CA ARG A 2 -0.15 16.09 25.08
C ARG A 2 0.41 15.28 23.89
N ALA A 3 1.73 15.02 23.86
CA ALA A 3 2.37 14.29 22.76
C ALA A 3 1.98 12.80 22.69
N ILE A 4 1.85 12.12 23.83
CA ILE A 4 1.46 10.70 23.90
C ILE A 4 0.01 10.51 23.42
N ARG A 5 -0.89 11.43 23.79
CA ARG A 5 -2.31 11.39 23.38
C ARG A 5 -2.49 11.51 21.86
N ASN A 6 -1.63 12.28 21.19
CA ASN A 6 -1.71 12.44 19.73
C ASN A 6 -1.19 11.20 18.98
N ASN A 7 -0.18 10.52 19.52
CA ASN A 7 0.35 9.29 18.92
C ASN A 7 -0.70 8.16 18.89
N GLY A 8 -1.44 7.99 20.00
CA GLY A 8 -2.51 6.98 20.07
C GLY A 8 -3.60 7.20 19.01
N LYS A 9 -3.97 8.46 18.74
CA LYS A 9 -4.94 8.80 17.69
C LYS A 9 -4.44 8.46 16.29
N VAL A 10 -3.16 8.70 16.01
CA VAL A 10 -2.54 8.37 14.71
C VAL A 10 -2.55 6.87 14.47
N VAL A 11 -2.16 6.07 15.48
CA VAL A 11 -2.16 4.60 15.36
C VAL A 11 -3.58 4.06 15.24
N LEU A 12 -4.53 4.59 16.01
CA LEU A 12 -5.94 4.19 15.92
C LEU A 12 -6.54 4.51 14.54
N ALA A 13 -6.28 5.71 14.01
CA ALA A 13 -6.72 6.08 12.66
C ALA A 13 -6.09 5.17 11.60
N ALA A 14 -4.83 4.79 11.76
CA ALA A 14 -4.16 3.86 10.88
C ALA A 14 -4.76 2.45 10.95
N LEU A 15 -5.08 1.95 12.15
CA LEU A 15 -5.77 0.68 12.34
C LEU A 15 -7.15 0.69 11.64
N VAL A 16 -7.98 1.71 11.89
CA VAL A 16 -9.29 1.85 11.25
C VAL A 16 -9.16 1.93 9.72
N GLY A 17 -8.21 2.74 9.23
CA GLY A 17 -7.93 2.86 7.81
C GLY A 17 -7.45 1.54 7.18
N GLY A 18 -6.61 0.78 7.88
CA GLY A 18 -6.13 -0.52 7.44
C GLY A 18 -7.24 -1.57 7.39
N VAL A 19 -8.06 -1.66 8.44
CA VAL A 19 -9.23 -2.55 8.45
C VAL A 19 -10.19 -2.19 7.32
N GLY A 20 -10.52 -0.90 7.18
CA GLY A 20 -11.40 -0.42 6.11
C GLY A 20 -10.88 -0.73 4.72
N LEU A 21 -9.59 -0.49 4.46
CA LEU A 21 -8.95 -0.80 3.17
C LEU A 21 -8.91 -2.31 2.90
N GLY A 22 -8.68 -3.13 3.92
CA GLY A 22 -8.72 -4.59 3.80
C GLY A 22 -10.12 -5.12 3.46
N VAL A 23 -11.17 -4.56 4.08
CA VAL A 23 -12.57 -4.88 3.74
C VAL A 23 -12.88 -4.47 2.30
N ILE A 24 -12.48 -3.26 1.90
CA ILE A 24 -12.65 -2.76 0.52
C ILE A 24 -11.93 -3.67 -0.47
N ALA A 25 -10.68 -4.05 -0.19
CA ALA A 25 -9.91 -4.96 -1.04
C ALA A 25 -10.59 -6.33 -1.16
N ARG A 26 -11.15 -6.86 -0.06
CA ARG A 26 -11.88 -8.12 -0.08
C ARG A 26 -13.17 -8.02 -0.91
N ALA A 27 -13.94 -6.96 -0.73
CA ALA A 27 -15.15 -6.70 -1.51
C ALA A 27 -14.84 -6.53 -3.00
N TRP A 28 -13.74 -5.83 -3.33
CA TRP A 28 -13.27 -5.67 -4.70
C TRP A 28 -12.93 -7.02 -5.33
N MET A 29 -12.15 -7.88 -4.65
CA MET A 29 -11.83 -9.23 -5.13
C MET A 29 -13.09 -10.06 -5.39
N ARG A 30 -14.13 -9.93 -4.56
CA ARG A 30 -15.42 -10.60 -4.78
C ARG A 30 -16.12 -10.11 -6.04
N TRP A 31 -15.98 -8.82 -6.35
CA TRP A 31 -16.67 -8.18 -7.46
C TRP A 31 -16.01 -8.42 -8.82
N ILE A 32 -14.70 -8.71 -8.83
CA ILE A 32 -13.94 -9.04 -10.05
C ILE A 32 -13.78 -10.54 -10.29
N SER A 33 -14.30 -11.41 -9.42
CA SER A 33 -14.16 -12.86 -9.53
C SER A 33 -15.41 -13.49 -10.16
N THR A 34 -15.22 -14.25 -11.23
CA THR A 34 -16.26 -15.05 -11.90
C THR A 34 -16.59 -16.32 -11.12
N GLU A 35 -15.58 -16.96 -10.52
CA GLU A 35 -15.71 -18.13 -9.63
C GLU A 35 -15.09 -17.83 -8.26
N PRO A 36 -15.91 -17.43 -7.27
CA PRO A 36 -15.44 -16.91 -6.00
C PRO A 36 -15.05 -18.02 -5.02
N GLU A 37 -13.76 -18.36 -4.90
CA GLU A 37 -13.24 -19.14 -3.78
C GLU A 37 -13.05 -18.28 -2.52
N PHE A 38 -14.06 -18.22 -1.65
CA PHE A 38 -14.04 -17.39 -0.45
C PHE A 38 -13.95 -18.23 0.83
N SER A 39 -12.82 -18.08 1.54
CA SER A 39 -12.67 -18.59 2.89
C SER A 39 -12.69 -17.47 3.94
N TRP A 40 -13.15 -17.81 5.15
CA TRP A 40 -13.05 -16.94 6.31
C TRP A 40 -11.58 -16.69 6.70
N SER A 41 -10.74 -17.70 6.61
CA SER A 41 -9.29 -17.59 6.88
C SER A 41 -8.62 -16.59 5.94
N GLY A 42 -8.91 -16.63 4.64
CA GLY A 42 -8.38 -15.67 3.66
C GLY A 42 -8.87 -14.25 3.93
N THR A 43 -10.14 -14.09 4.32
CA THR A 43 -10.72 -12.78 4.66
C THR A 43 -10.04 -12.17 5.89
N ILE A 44 -9.89 -12.95 6.97
CA ILE A 44 -9.19 -12.52 8.19
C ILE A 44 -7.74 -12.18 7.87
N PHE A 45 -7.06 -12.99 7.05
CA PHE A 45 -5.68 -12.74 6.64
C PHE A 45 -5.52 -11.42 5.88
N ILE A 46 -6.40 -11.13 4.91
CA ILE A 46 -6.35 -9.89 4.14
C ILE A 46 -6.58 -8.68 5.05
N ILE A 47 -7.67 -8.69 5.83
CA ILE A 47 -8.01 -7.56 6.71
C ILE A 47 -6.91 -7.35 7.75
N GLY A 48 -6.43 -8.43 8.37
CA GLY A 48 -5.34 -8.40 9.34
C GLY A 48 -4.04 -7.87 8.75
N SER A 49 -3.69 -8.28 7.53
CA SER A 49 -2.47 -7.81 6.85
C SER A 49 -2.52 -6.32 6.55
N PHE A 50 -3.67 -5.80 6.08
CA PHE A 50 -3.83 -4.35 5.85
C PHE A 50 -3.81 -3.56 7.17
N ALA A 51 -4.41 -4.08 8.24
CA ALA A 51 -4.35 -3.48 9.56
C ALA A 51 -2.92 -3.38 10.08
N ILE A 52 -2.17 -4.49 10.05
CA ILE A 52 -0.76 -4.54 10.44
C ILE A 52 0.05 -3.57 9.59
N PHE A 53 -0.11 -3.61 8.27
CA PHE A 53 0.58 -2.71 7.34
C PHE A 53 0.38 -1.24 7.71
N MET A 54 -0.87 -0.78 7.88
CA MET A 54 -1.14 0.62 8.21
C MET A 54 -0.62 1.00 9.60
N ILE A 55 -0.76 0.13 10.60
CA ILE A 55 -0.16 0.34 11.93
C ILE A 55 1.35 0.52 11.78
N THR A 56 2.04 -0.38 11.07
CA THR A 56 3.47 -0.30 10.82
C THR A 56 3.84 1.03 10.19
N GLN A 57 3.16 1.45 9.12
CA GLN A 57 3.48 2.73 8.46
C GLN A 57 3.28 3.94 9.40
N SER A 58 2.27 3.89 10.26
CA SER A 58 2.04 4.92 11.29
C SER A 58 3.12 4.93 12.37
N VAL A 59 3.59 3.76 12.82
CA VAL A 59 4.67 3.63 13.79
C VAL A 59 5.99 4.10 13.19
N VAL A 60 6.30 3.72 11.94
CA VAL A 60 7.46 4.21 11.20
C VAL A 60 7.42 5.74 11.12
N TYR A 61 6.28 6.32 10.75
CA TYR A 61 6.09 7.77 10.71
C TYR A 61 6.40 8.45 12.06
N LEU A 62 5.84 7.93 13.17
CA LEU A 62 6.05 8.50 14.50
C LEU A 62 7.50 8.33 14.99
N LEU A 63 8.09 7.15 14.79
CA LEU A 63 9.48 6.87 15.20
C LEU A 63 10.47 7.75 14.44
N ARG A 64 10.21 8.03 13.16
CA ARG A 64 11.04 8.94 12.35
C ARG A 64 10.98 10.40 12.80
N GLN A 65 9.91 10.82 13.48
CA GLN A 65 9.86 12.16 14.08
C GLN A 65 10.67 12.23 15.37
N LYS A 66 10.71 11.14 16.13
CA LYS A 66 11.41 11.06 17.41
C LYS A 66 12.91 10.84 17.23
N PHE A 67 13.30 9.94 16.33
CA PHE A 67 14.70 9.54 16.14
C PHE A 67 15.28 10.13 14.86
N LYS A 68 16.40 10.86 14.98
CA LYS A 68 17.09 11.51 13.84
C LYS A 68 18.36 10.78 13.38
N GLY A 69 18.81 9.75 14.10
CA GLY A 69 20.03 9.02 13.78
C GLY A 69 19.93 8.23 12.47
N LYS A 70 20.99 8.27 11.65
CA LYS A 70 21.05 7.58 10.34
C LYS A 70 20.84 6.06 10.47
N ARG A 71 21.53 5.41 11.42
CA ARG A 71 21.43 3.96 11.66
C ARG A 71 20.04 3.56 12.15
N THR A 72 19.51 4.26 13.16
CA THR A 72 18.17 4.00 13.71
C THR A 72 17.10 4.14 12.65
N THR A 73 17.18 5.17 11.81
CA THR A 73 16.19 5.38 10.75
C THR A 73 16.22 4.29 9.69
N ARG A 74 17.41 3.78 9.31
CA ARG A 74 17.51 2.62 8.39
C ARG A 74 16.84 1.38 8.99
N ILE A 75 17.04 1.12 10.28
CA ILE A 75 16.39 -0.02 10.97
C ILE A 75 14.87 0.15 10.95
N ILE A 76 14.37 1.35 11.29
CA ILE A 76 12.93 1.65 11.26
C ILE A 76 12.35 1.41 9.86
N GLN A 77 13.03 1.88 8.81
CA GLN A 77 12.59 1.69 7.42
C GLN A 77 12.63 0.21 7.01
N PHE A 78 13.68 -0.51 7.40
CA PHE A 78 13.80 -1.95 7.12
C PHE A 78 12.67 -2.75 7.77
N CYS A 79 12.36 -2.47 9.05
CA CYS A 79 11.18 -3.03 9.71
C CYS A 79 9.89 -2.65 8.96
N GLY A 80 9.77 -1.40 8.53
CA GLY A 80 8.64 -0.92 7.72
C GLY A 80 8.41 -1.75 6.46
N VAL A 81 9.49 -2.12 5.76
CA VAL A 81 9.43 -2.99 4.57
C VAL A 81 9.00 -4.41 4.95
N ILE A 82 9.64 -5.02 5.96
CA ILE A 82 9.34 -6.40 6.38
C ILE A 82 7.86 -6.56 6.75
N PHE A 83 7.34 -5.67 7.59
CA PHE A 83 5.95 -5.75 8.02
C PHE A 83 4.95 -5.33 6.93
N SER A 84 5.42 -4.86 5.77
CA SER A 84 4.60 -4.65 4.59
C SER A 84 4.51 -5.88 3.68
N ILE A 85 5.34 -6.91 3.88
CA ILE A 85 5.31 -8.11 3.04
C ILE A 85 3.96 -8.85 3.07
N PRO A 86 3.26 -9.00 4.23
CA PRO A 86 2.04 -9.80 4.29
C PRO A 86 0.93 -9.39 3.32
N ILE A 87 0.77 -8.08 3.04
CA ILE A 87 -0.26 -7.61 2.07
C ILE A 87 0.01 -8.07 0.62
N PHE A 88 1.21 -8.59 0.35
CA PHE A 88 1.63 -9.07 -0.97
C PHE A 88 1.78 -10.60 -1.04
N MET A 89 1.46 -11.36 0.01
CA MET A 89 1.66 -12.82 0.00
C MET A 89 0.60 -13.62 -0.77
N ALA A 90 -0.52 -12.99 -1.14
CA ALA A 90 -1.61 -13.62 -1.90
C ALA A 90 -1.72 -13.02 -3.31
N ALA A 91 -2.93 -12.70 -3.78
CA ALA A 91 -3.17 -12.01 -5.06
C ALA A 91 -2.38 -10.68 -5.20
N GLY A 92 -2.00 -10.06 -4.08
CA GLY A 92 -1.16 -8.87 -4.05
C GLY A 92 0.28 -9.08 -4.54
N GLY A 93 0.79 -10.31 -4.61
CA GLY A 93 2.18 -10.57 -4.98
C GLY A 93 2.55 -10.08 -6.38
N MET A 94 1.61 -10.17 -7.33
CA MET A 94 1.79 -9.67 -8.69
C MET A 94 1.95 -8.15 -8.75
N VAL A 95 1.33 -7.41 -7.83
CA VAL A 95 1.44 -5.94 -7.79
C VAL A 95 2.60 -5.44 -6.93
N LEU A 96 3.28 -6.31 -6.17
CA LEU A 96 4.43 -5.92 -5.35
C LEU A 96 5.51 -5.15 -6.14
N PRO A 97 6.00 -5.65 -7.31
CA PRO A 97 7.06 -4.95 -8.03
C PRO A 97 6.62 -3.55 -8.46
N THR A 98 5.38 -3.41 -8.94
CA THR A 98 4.89 -2.11 -9.38
C THR A 98 4.62 -1.16 -8.23
N VAL A 99 4.07 -1.64 -7.11
CA VAL A 99 3.91 -0.82 -5.91
C VAL A 99 5.26 -0.33 -5.39
N ALA A 100 6.29 -1.18 -5.39
CA ALA A 100 7.64 -0.79 -5.01
C ALA A 100 8.21 0.29 -5.96
N LEU A 101 8.09 0.10 -7.28
CA LEU A 101 8.54 1.07 -8.29
C LEU A 101 7.79 2.41 -8.18
N ALA A 102 6.46 2.37 -8.07
CA ALA A 102 5.62 3.56 -7.90
C ALA A 102 6.04 4.34 -6.65
N SER A 103 6.17 3.63 -5.53
CA SER A 103 6.50 4.26 -4.26
C SER A 103 7.91 4.84 -4.25
N LEU A 104 8.88 4.18 -4.88
CA LEU A 104 10.23 4.73 -5.09
C LEU A 104 10.21 5.97 -5.99
N GLY A 105 9.54 5.91 -7.15
CA GLY A 105 9.44 7.03 -8.07
C GLY A 105 8.74 8.25 -7.47
N MET A 106 7.69 8.02 -6.68
CA MET A 106 6.90 9.08 -6.05
C MET A 106 7.61 9.70 -4.84
N TRP A 107 8.13 8.88 -3.93
CA TRP A 107 8.56 9.35 -2.60
C TRP A 107 10.06 9.48 -2.42
N ARG A 108 10.88 8.84 -3.26
CA ARG A 108 12.34 8.90 -3.13
C ARG A 108 12.92 10.11 -3.86
N THR A 109 13.17 11.18 -3.11
CA THR A 109 13.71 12.45 -3.64
C THR A 109 15.20 12.39 -4.00
N SER A 110 15.93 11.35 -3.59
CA SER A 110 17.34 11.19 -3.96
C SER A 110 17.56 10.79 -5.42
N LEU A 111 16.50 10.46 -6.16
CA LEU A 111 16.56 10.04 -7.55
C LEU A 111 16.39 11.24 -8.48
N GLY A 112 17.12 11.26 -9.60
CA GLY A 112 16.94 12.26 -10.64
C GLY A 112 15.53 12.23 -11.23
N LYS A 113 15.04 13.38 -11.74
CA LYS A 113 13.68 13.52 -12.30
C LYS A 113 13.37 12.44 -13.35
N ARG A 114 14.31 12.17 -14.26
CA ARG A 114 14.16 11.16 -15.32
C ARG A 114 13.95 9.75 -14.75
N SER A 115 14.80 9.33 -13.81
CA SER A 115 14.67 8.02 -13.17
C SER A 115 13.35 7.88 -12.40
N ARG A 116 12.89 8.95 -11.73
CA ARG A 116 11.60 8.95 -11.04
C ARG A 116 10.44 8.77 -12.02
N THR A 117 10.44 9.52 -13.12
CA THR A 117 9.42 9.37 -14.17
C THR A 117 9.46 7.96 -14.76
N ALA A 118 10.65 7.42 -15.07
CA ALA A 118 10.79 6.07 -15.58
C ALA A 118 10.22 5.01 -14.60
N LEU A 119 10.52 5.11 -13.31
CA LEU A 119 9.97 4.19 -12.30
C LEU A 119 8.45 4.27 -12.19
N VAL A 120 7.88 5.48 -12.24
CA VAL A 120 6.42 5.66 -12.23
C VAL A 120 5.80 5.07 -13.50
N LEU A 121 6.37 5.33 -14.68
CA LEU A 121 5.85 4.75 -15.92
C LEU A 121 5.92 3.22 -15.93
N LEU A 122 7.05 2.65 -15.49
CA LEU A 122 7.21 1.19 -15.35
C LEU A 122 6.25 0.59 -14.33
N SER A 123 5.90 1.34 -13.28
CA SER A 123 4.92 0.88 -12.28
C SER A 123 3.50 0.73 -12.83
N LEU A 124 3.18 1.33 -13.98
CA LEU A 124 1.85 1.23 -14.58
C LEU A 124 1.65 -0.06 -15.37
N ILE A 125 2.70 -0.84 -15.64
CA ILE A 125 2.63 -2.04 -16.50
C ILE A 125 1.60 -3.05 -15.95
N ILE A 126 1.77 -3.51 -14.70
CA ILE A 126 0.85 -4.50 -14.11
C ILE A 126 -0.56 -3.92 -13.90
N PRO A 127 -0.75 -2.69 -13.36
CA PRO A 127 -2.06 -2.07 -13.29
C PRO A 127 -2.79 -1.99 -14.64
N VAL A 128 -2.08 -1.68 -15.74
CA VAL A 128 -2.67 -1.65 -17.08
C VAL A 128 -3.07 -3.05 -17.55
N ILE A 129 -2.25 -4.07 -17.29
CA ILE A 129 -2.59 -5.47 -17.61
C ILE A 129 -3.86 -5.89 -16.85
N ILE A 130 -3.89 -5.71 -15.52
CA ILE A 130 -5.06 -6.04 -14.69
C ILE A 130 -6.31 -5.27 -15.16
N SER A 131 -6.15 -4.00 -15.53
CA SER A 131 -7.27 -3.18 -16.02
C SER A 131 -7.80 -3.70 -17.35
N ARG A 132 -6.92 -4.14 -18.25
CA ARG A 132 -7.29 -4.75 -19.52
C ARG A 132 -8.03 -6.06 -19.30
N ASP A 133 -7.55 -6.91 -18.40
CA ASP A 133 -8.16 -8.21 -18.09
C ASP A 133 -9.57 -8.02 -17.49
N ILE A 134 -9.75 -7.04 -16.59
CA ILE A 134 -11.08 -6.68 -16.06
C ILE A 134 -12.04 -6.23 -17.19
N VAL A 135 -11.54 -5.49 -18.18
CA VAL A 135 -12.37 -5.05 -19.32
C VAL A 135 -12.67 -6.20 -20.27
N SER A 136 -11.73 -7.13 -20.51
CA SER A 136 -11.99 -8.29 -21.36
C SER A 136 -13.01 -9.24 -20.75
N ASP A 137 -12.93 -9.46 -19.44
CA ASP A 137 -13.78 -10.44 -18.75
C ASP A 137 -15.22 -9.94 -18.54
N PHE A 138 -15.40 -8.62 -18.38
CA PHE A 138 -16.69 -8.04 -18.02
C PHE A 138 -17.26 -7.05 -19.03
N GLY A 139 -16.53 -6.72 -20.10
CA GLY A 139 -16.91 -5.74 -21.11
C GLY A 139 -16.94 -4.29 -20.58
N TRP A 140 -17.30 -3.36 -21.47
CA TRP A 140 -17.45 -1.95 -21.11
C TRP A 140 -18.82 -1.67 -20.48
N SER A 141 -18.82 -1.37 -19.18
CA SER A 141 -20.02 -0.99 -18.43
C SER A 141 -19.67 -0.04 -17.29
N ILE A 142 -20.68 0.62 -16.71
CA ILE A 142 -20.51 1.45 -15.50
C ILE A 142 -19.98 0.61 -14.34
N ALA A 143 -20.39 -0.67 -14.24
CA ALA A 143 -19.87 -1.58 -13.21
C ALA A 143 -18.37 -1.86 -13.41
N THR A 144 -17.92 -2.04 -14.66
CA THR A 144 -16.49 -2.20 -14.99
C THR A 144 -15.69 -0.96 -14.61
N LEU A 145 -16.21 0.24 -14.89
CA LEU A 145 -15.58 1.48 -14.44
C LEU A 145 -15.44 1.53 -12.91
N GLY A 146 -16.48 1.13 -12.18
CA GLY A 146 -16.45 1.02 -10.71
C GLY A 146 -15.35 0.07 -10.21
N ARG A 147 -15.16 -1.09 -10.85
CA ARG A 147 -14.07 -2.04 -10.53
C ARG A 147 -12.68 -1.43 -10.74
N LEU A 148 -12.49 -0.69 -11.83
CA LEU A 148 -11.21 -0.03 -12.13
C LEU A 148 -10.91 1.11 -11.16
N VAL A 149 -11.92 1.93 -10.83
CA VAL A 149 -11.77 3.01 -9.85
C VAL A 149 -11.40 2.44 -8.48
N LEU A 150 -12.05 1.36 -8.06
CA LEU A 150 -11.75 0.74 -6.76
C LEU A 150 -10.36 0.11 -6.73
N PHE A 151 -9.93 -0.52 -7.83
CA PHE A 151 -8.56 -1.02 -7.99
C PHE A 151 -7.54 0.13 -7.87
N ALA A 152 -7.73 1.21 -8.62
CA ALA A 152 -6.85 2.39 -8.57
C ALA A 152 -6.81 3.00 -7.17
N PHE A 153 -7.96 3.09 -6.50
CA PHE A 153 -8.06 3.58 -5.12
C PHE A 153 -7.23 2.72 -4.15
N ILE A 154 -7.35 1.40 -4.21
CA ILE A 154 -6.56 0.48 -3.36
C ILE A 154 -5.07 0.65 -3.66
N TYR A 155 -4.69 0.63 -4.94
CA TYR A 155 -3.31 0.76 -5.38
C TYR A 155 -2.67 2.07 -4.89
N ILE A 156 -3.32 3.21 -5.14
CA ILE A 156 -2.85 4.53 -4.74
C ILE A 156 -2.76 4.63 -3.21
N SER A 157 -3.71 4.05 -2.48
CA SER A 157 -3.71 4.03 -1.01
C SER A 157 -2.49 3.29 -0.46
N VAL A 158 -2.18 2.10 -1.01
CA VAL A 158 -0.99 1.33 -0.60
C VAL A 158 0.30 2.07 -0.93
N VAL A 159 0.43 2.60 -2.15
CA VAL A 159 1.61 3.38 -2.57
C VAL A 159 1.79 4.63 -1.69
N SER A 160 0.70 5.30 -1.34
CA SER A 160 0.73 6.50 -0.49
C SER A 160 1.11 6.16 0.95
N ALA A 161 0.60 5.05 1.48
CA ALA A 161 0.89 4.58 2.82
C ALA A 161 2.38 4.21 3.00
N LEU A 162 3.08 3.79 1.94
CA LEU A 162 4.52 3.48 1.97
C LEU A 162 5.44 4.70 2.07
N ARG A 163 4.92 5.93 1.93
CA ARG A 163 5.69 7.17 1.99
C ARG A 163 6.63 7.27 3.22
N PRO A 164 6.20 6.99 4.47
CA PRO A 164 7.06 7.08 5.64
C PRO A 164 8.22 6.08 5.62
N THR A 165 8.04 4.93 4.96
CA THR A 165 9.10 3.93 4.81
C THR A 165 10.10 4.33 3.73
N ILE A 166 9.65 4.89 2.60
CA ILE A 166 10.52 5.10 1.43
C ILE A 166 11.19 6.48 1.39
N THR A 167 10.59 7.50 2.00
CA THR A 167 11.15 8.86 1.98
C THR A 167 12.59 8.86 2.53
N PRO A 168 13.58 9.42 1.82
CA PRO A 168 14.98 9.35 2.24
C PRO A 168 15.22 10.01 3.60
N LEU A 169 16.37 9.68 4.19
CA LEU A 169 16.86 10.35 5.39
C LEU A 169 17.03 11.85 5.09
N ARG A 170 16.49 12.71 5.94
CA ARG A 170 16.77 14.15 5.84
C ARG A 170 18.25 14.29 6.15
N ASN A 171 19.05 14.79 5.20
CA ASN A 171 20.44 15.11 5.45
C ASN A 171 20.46 16.17 6.57
N ILE A 172 20.88 15.75 7.76
CA ILE A 172 21.37 16.63 8.82
C ILE A 172 22.89 16.59 8.68
#